data_AF-A0A382UIL4-F1
#
_entry.id   AF-A0A382UIL4-F1
#
_cell.length_a   1.000
_cell.length_b   1.000
_cell.length_c   1.000
_cell.angle_alpha   90.00
_cell.angle_beta   90.00
_cell.angle_gamma   90.00
#
_symmetry.space_group_name_H-M   'P 1'
#
loop_
_entity.id
_entity.type
_entity.pdbx_description
1 polymer ?
#
loop_
_entity_poly.entity_id
_entity_poly.type
_entity_poly.pdbx_seq_one_letter_code
_entity_poly.pdbx_strand_id
1 'polypeptide(L)'
;MGKPTKAILVFIGLLLVYLLSWPVDAEPVVWTPPPSPEMKGQFEPNDYLQDAEILGLNDGIGPEDIAVDKAGTMYAGYEDGRIIKYDGHGNGLGIFVNTQGRPLGMDFDRKGNLIIADAYKGLLRADQEGNLTTLTTEADGIPFKFADDVDVAADGKIYFTDASYRYGVHDYRLDLMAHQPYGRLLEY
;
A
#
# COMPACT_ATOMS: atom_id res chain seq x y z
N MET A 1 51.40 1.23 30.89
CA MET A 1 50.06 0.65 30.66
C MET A 1 49.09 1.80 30.37
N GLY A 2 48.89 2.15 29.10
CA GLY A 2 48.00 3.25 28.72
C GLY A 2 46.57 2.91 29.11
N LYS A 3 45.92 3.78 29.89
CA LYS A 3 44.61 3.49 30.48
C LYS A 3 43.58 3.19 29.38
N PRO A 4 42.79 2.09 29.48
CA PRO A 4 41.80 1.67 28.48
C PRO A 4 40.78 2.77 28.14
N THR A 5 40.63 3.76 29.02
CA THR A 5 39.82 4.97 28.86
C THR A 5 40.10 5.75 27.58
N LYS A 6 41.37 5.86 27.12
CA LYS A 6 41.68 6.61 25.90
C LYS A 6 41.16 5.91 24.63
N ALA A 7 41.28 4.60 24.57
CA ALA A 7 40.77 3.81 23.45
C ALA A 7 39.25 3.85 23.39
N ILE A 8 38.58 3.77 24.55
CA ILE A 8 37.12 3.90 24.66
C ILE A 8 36.65 5.27 24.16
N LEU A 9 37.31 6.36 24.55
CA LEU A 9 36.92 7.71 24.10
C LEU A 9 37.11 7.90 22.59
N VAL A 10 38.18 7.35 22.00
CA VAL A 10 38.38 7.38 20.54
C VAL A 10 37.29 6.59 19.84
N PHE A 11 36.94 5.40 20.34
CA PHE A 11 35.87 4.59 19.77
C PHE A 11 34.52 5.31 19.83
N ILE A 12 34.16 5.90 20.98
CA ILE A 12 32.93 6.69 21.12
C ILE A 12 32.95 7.88 20.16
N GLY A 13 34.08 8.58 20.02
CA GLY A 13 34.23 9.69 19.08
C GLY A 13 34.00 9.26 17.63
N LEU A 14 34.58 8.14 17.21
CA LEU A 14 34.38 7.60 15.87
C LEU A 14 32.93 7.13 15.64
N LEU A 15 32.31 6.50 16.64
CA LEU A 15 30.91 6.10 16.57
C LEU A 15 29.98 7.32 16.45
N LEU A 16 30.24 8.40 17.19
CA LEU A 16 29.46 9.63 17.09
C LEU A 16 29.62 10.29 15.72
N VAL A 17 30.84 10.36 15.19
CA VAL A 17 31.06 10.87 13.82
C VAL A 17 30.27 10.03 12.83
N TYR A 18 30.37 8.70 12.93
CA TYR A 18 29.61 7.79 12.09
C TYR A 18 28.10 8.04 12.19
N LEU A 19 27.53 8.11 13.39
CA LEU A 19 26.08 8.32 13.59
C LEU A 19 25.59 9.68 13.10
N LEU A 20 26.42 10.73 13.21
CA LEU A 20 26.08 12.09 12.77
C LEU A 20 26.28 12.31 11.27
N SER A 21 27.15 11.53 10.63
CA SER A 21 27.44 11.61 9.20
C SER A 21 26.84 10.46 8.39
N TRP A 22 26.14 9.52 9.04
CA TRP A 22 25.55 8.39 8.34
C TRP A 22 24.43 8.91 7.43
N PRO A 23 24.50 8.63 6.12
CA PRO A 23 23.45 9.08 5.20
C PRO A 23 22.15 8.37 5.58
N VAL A 24 21.13 9.16 5.93
CA VAL A 24 19.76 8.68 6.07
C VAL A 24 19.08 8.95 4.75
N ASP A 25 18.46 7.93 4.17
CA ASP A 25 17.69 8.05 2.94
C ASP A 25 16.28 8.62 3.23
N ALA A 26 16.23 9.71 3.99
CA ALA A 26 15.02 10.47 4.30
C ALA A 26 15.39 11.92 4.62
N GLU A 27 14.62 12.86 4.08
CA GLU A 27 14.73 14.29 4.34
C GLU A 27 13.49 14.75 5.12
N PRO A 28 13.45 14.51 6.45
CA PRO A 28 12.24 14.71 7.26
C PRO A 28 11.86 16.19 7.36
N VAL A 29 10.58 16.48 7.13
CA VAL A 29 9.97 17.78 7.46
C VAL A 29 9.17 17.66 8.74
N VAL A 30 9.39 18.62 9.63
CA VAL A 30 8.67 18.68 10.91
C VAL A 30 7.22 19.06 10.65
N TRP A 31 6.31 18.20 11.11
CA TRP A 31 4.89 18.51 11.20
C TRP A 31 4.44 18.54 12.65
N THR A 32 3.65 19.54 12.98
CA THR A 32 2.95 19.63 14.26
C THR A 32 1.48 19.33 14.01
N PRO A 33 0.98 18.13 14.37
CA PRO A 33 -0.42 17.81 14.19
C PRO A 33 -1.30 18.74 15.04
N PRO A 34 -2.54 19.02 14.61
CA PRO A 34 -3.51 19.66 15.48
C PRO A 34 -3.78 18.80 16.71
N PRO A 35 -4.30 19.37 17.82
CA PRO A 35 -4.76 18.59 18.96
C PRO A 35 -5.77 17.52 18.52
N SER A 36 -5.66 16.32 19.09
CA SER A 36 -6.61 15.24 18.83
C SER A 36 -8.04 15.68 19.19
N PRO A 37 -9.05 15.31 18.38
CA PRO A 37 -10.44 15.58 18.70
C PRO A 37 -10.86 14.89 20.00
N GLU A 38 -11.85 15.44 20.69
CA GLU A 38 -12.44 14.78 21.86
C GLU A 38 -13.17 13.50 21.44
N MET A 39 -13.09 12.47 22.28
CA MET A 39 -13.83 11.20 22.11
C MET A 39 -15.32 11.38 22.44
N LYS A 40 -16.02 12.21 21.66
CA LYS A 40 -17.44 12.54 21.81
C LYS A 40 -18.18 12.44 20.48
N GLY A 41 -19.50 12.22 20.52
CA GLY A 41 -20.32 12.08 19.32
C GLY A 41 -19.85 10.89 18.48
N GLN A 42 -19.48 11.13 17.22
CA GLN A 42 -19.02 10.06 16.31
C GLN A 42 -17.71 9.38 16.74
N PHE A 43 -16.95 9.99 17.66
CA PHE A 43 -15.69 9.43 18.17
C PHE A 43 -15.86 8.74 19.54
N GLU A 44 -17.10 8.56 20.02
CA GLU A 44 -17.31 7.81 21.26
C GLU A 44 -16.89 6.35 21.08
N PRO A 45 -16.16 5.76 22.05
CA PRO A 45 -15.86 4.35 22.04
C PRO A 45 -17.14 3.52 21.94
N ASN A 46 -17.13 2.53 21.06
CA ASN A 46 -18.26 1.64 20.83
C ASN A 46 -17.76 0.22 20.57
N ASP A 47 -18.71 -0.69 20.47
CA ASP A 47 -18.54 -2.13 20.31
C ASP A 47 -19.17 -2.65 19.01
N TYR A 48 -19.48 -1.78 18.04
CA TYR A 48 -20.19 -2.15 16.81
C TYR A 48 -19.53 -3.31 16.03
N LEU A 49 -18.19 -3.44 16.11
CA LEU A 49 -17.42 -4.48 15.42
C LEU A 49 -17.01 -5.65 16.32
N GLN A 50 -17.51 -5.74 17.57
CA GLN A 50 -17.13 -6.83 18.48
C GLN A 50 -17.57 -8.21 17.97
N ASP A 51 -18.72 -8.28 17.29
CA ASP A 51 -19.27 -9.52 16.73
C ASP A 51 -18.98 -9.66 15.23
N ALA A 52 -17.99 -8.94 14.70
CA ALA A 52 -17.61 -9.04 13.29
C ALA A 52 -17.07 -10.44 12.96
N GLU A 53 -17.55 -11.01 11.87
CA GLU A 53 -17.02 -12.27 11.32
C GLU A 53 -15.77 -12.00 10.49
N ILE A 54 -14.73 -12.82 10.69
CA ILE A 54 -13.51 -12.77 9.88
C ILE A 54 -13.64 -13.77 8.74
N LEU A 55 -13.72 -13.26 7.51
CA LEU A 55 -13.73 -14.05 6.29
C LEU A 55 -12.31 -14.29 5.78
N GLY A 56 -12.09 -15.37 5.00
CA GLY A 56 -10.80 -15.66 4.37
C GLY A 56 -9.67 -16.04 5.34
N LEU A 57 -10.01 -16.50 6.54
CA LEU A 57 -9.02 -16.85 7.56
C LEU A 57 -8.08 -17.98 7.07
N ASN A 58 -6.78 -17.70 7.04
CA ASN A 58 -5.69 -18.57 6.58
C ASN A 58 -5.54 -18.74 5.06
N ASP A 59 -6.23 -17.96 4.23
CA ASP A 59 -6.08 -18.06 2.76
C ASP A 59 -4.82 -17.37 2.22
N GLY A 60 -4.24 -16.46 3.02
CA GLY A 60 -3.01 -15.75 2.71
C GLY A 60 -2.64 -14.74 3.79
N ILE A 61 -1.64 -13.92 3.50
CA ILE A 61 -1.13 -12.85 4.38
C ILE A 61 -1.35 -11.50 3.70
N GLY A 62 -1.76 -10.51 4.50
CA GLY A 62 -1.93 -9.14 4.05
C GLY A 62 -2.94 -8.96 2.93
N PRO A 63 -4.20 -9.41 3.08
CA PRO A 63 -5.27 -8.88 2.24
C PRO A 63 -5.37 -7.36 2.50
N GLU A 64 -5.40 -6.56 1.44
CA GLU A 64 -5.52 -5.09 1.54
C GLU A 64 -6.91 -4.65 1.10
N ASP A 65 -7.14 -4.48 -0.20
CA ASP A 65 -8.43 -4.05 -0.74
C ASP A 65 -9.36 -5.21 -1.14
N ILE A 66 -10.66 -4.91 -1.16
CA ILE A 66 -11.75 -5.80 -1.56
C ILE A 66 -12.58 -5.14 -2.68
N ALA A 67 -12.42 -5.65 -3.90
CA ALA A 67 -13.29 -5.29 -5.02
C ALA A 67 -14.49 -6.24 -5.09
N VAL A 68 -15.68 -5.70 -5.39
CA VAL A 68 -16.92 -6.49 -5.51
C VAL A 68 -17.49 -6.34 -6.91
N ASP A 69 -17.67 -7.46 -7.61
CA ASP A 69 -18.28 -7.45 -8.94
C ASP A 69 -19.80 -7.25 -8.89
N LYS A 70 -20.43 -7.10 -10.06
CA LYS A 70 -21.89 -6.94 -10.15
C LYS A 70 -22.70 -8.16 -9.68
N ALA A 71 -22.08 -9.32 -9.57
CA ALA A 71 -22.70 -10.55 -9.08
C ALA A 71 -22.56 -10.69 -7.55
N GLY A 72 -21.81 -9.79 -6.89
CA GLY A 72 -21.50 -9.86 -5.46
C GLY A 72 -20.32 -10.78 -5.13
N THR A 73 -19.53 -11.18 -6.13
CA THR A 73 -18.27 -11.89 -5.90
C THR A 73 -17.25 -10.91 -5.38
N MET A 74 -16.61 -11.23 -4.26
CA MET A 74 -15.54 -10.42 -3.68
C MET A 74 -14.18 -10.90 -4.17
N TYR A 75 -13.26 -9.97 -4.36
CA TYR A 75 -11.89 -10.20 -4.83
C TYR A 75 -10.93 -9.57 -3.83
N ALA A 76 -10.03 -10.36 -3.25
CA ALA A 76 -9.04 -9.90 -2.28
C ALA A 76 -7.63 -10.11 -2.82
N GLY A 77 -6.82 -9.05 -2.85
CA GLY A 77 -5.41 -9.08 -3.24
C GLY A 77 -4.50 -9.37 -2.05
N TYR A 78 -3.58 -10.32 -2.19
CA TYR A 78 -2.69 -10.78 -1.12
C TYR A 78 -1.22 -10.43 -1.37
N GLU A 79 -0.42 -10.54 -0.30
CA GLU A 79 1.01 -10.24 -0.31
C GLU A 79 1.83 -10.98 -1.37
N ASP A 80 1.44 -12.21 -1.68
CA ASP A 80 2.10 -13.08 -2.65
C ASP A 80 1.64 -12.87 -4.11
N GLY A 81 0.90 -11.78 -4.36
CA GLY A 81 0.43 -11.37 -5.67
C GLY A 81 -0.87 -12.05 -6.12
N ARG A 82 -1.38 -13.03 -5.36
CA ARG A 82 -2.66 -13.69 -5.69
C ARG A 82 -3.82 -12.75 -5.43
N ILE A 83 -4.77 -12.75 -6.35
CA ILE A 83 -6.12 -12.22 -6.13
C ILE A 83 -7.06 -13.43 -6.02
N ILE A 84 -7.72 -13.58 -4.88
CA ILE A 84 -8.60 -14.71 -4.55
C ILE A 84 -10.07 -14.25 -4.59
N LYS A 85 -10.94 -15.09 -5.12
CA LYS A 85 -12.39 -14.84 -5.15
C LYS A 85 -13.10 -15.45 -3.96
N TYR A 86 -14.14 -14.77 -3.53
CA TYR A 86 -15.07 -15.21 -2.49
C TYR A 86 -16.50 -14.95 -2.92
N ASP A 87 -17.43 -15.80 -2.47
CA ASP A 87 -18.84 -15.44 -2.53
C ASP A 87 -19.18 -14.39 -1.45
N GLY A 88 -20.41 -13.87 -1.45
CA GLY A 88 -20.86 -12.89 -0.45
C GLY A 88 -20.93 -13.40 1.00
N HIS A 89 -20.58 -14.66 1.25
CA HIS A 89 -20.46 -15.27 2.58
C HIS A 89 -19.00 -15.57 2.94
N GLY A 90 -18.04 -15.17 2.11
CA GLY A 90 -16.62 -15.41 2.35
C GLY A 90 -16.15 -16.84 2.05
N ASN A 91 -16.95 -17.66 1.36
CA ASN A 91 -16.48 -18.97 0.90
C ASN A 91 -15.54 -18.78 -0.29
N GLY A 92 -14.35 -19.38 -0.21
CA GLY A 92 -13.36 -19.30 -1.28
C GLY A 92 -13.85 -19.93 -2.59
N LEU A 93 -13.77 -19.17 -3.68
CA LEU A 93 -14.09 -19.59 -5.05
C LEU A 93 -12.82 -19.82 -5.91
N GLY A 94 -11.65 -19.81 -5.27
CA GLY A 94 -10.35 -20.06 -5.89
C GLY A 94 -9.61 -18.80 -6.33
N ILE A 95 -8.39 -19.00 -6.83
CA ILE A 95 -7.52 -17.93 -7.33
C ILE A 95 -8.09 -17.43 -8.66
N PHE A 96 -8.26 -16.12 -8.79
CA PHE A 96 -8.62 -15.47 -10.05
C PHE A 96 -7.39 -15.26 -10.92
N VAL A 97 -6.39 -14.56 -10.38
CA VAL A 97 -5.16 -14.21 -11.10
C VAL A 97 -4.01 -14.05 -10.10
N ASN A 98 -2.77 -14.12 -10.58
CA ASN A 98 -1.61 -13.74 -9.79
C ASN A 98 -0.78 -12.70 -10.58
N THR A 99 -0.62 -11.49 -10.02
CA THR A 99 0.09 -10.38 -10.67
C THR A 99 1.61 -10.56 -10.70
N GLN A 100 2.14 -11.53 -9.94
CA GLN A 100 3.56 -11.65 -9.60
C GLN A 100 4.10 -10.34 -9.00
N GLY A 101 3.20 -9.61 -8.32
CA GLY A 101 3.38 -8.29 -7.77
C GLY A 101 2.85 -8.20 -6.34
N ARG A 102 2.36 -7.02 -5.96
CA ARG A 102 1.61 -6.80 -4.71
C ARG A 102 0.38 -5.94 -5.05
N PRO A 103 -0.79 -6.55 -5.34
CA PRO A 103 -2.02 -5.82 -5.57
C PRO A 103 -2.48 -5.18 -4.24
N LEU A 104 -2.74 -3.88 -4.26
CA LEU A 104 -3.09 -3.11 -3.07
C LEU A 104 -4.48 -2.48 -3.16
N GLY A 105 -4.85 -1.99 -4.33
CA GLY A 105 -6.18 -1.44 -4.61
C GLY A 105 -6.73 -1.96 -5.92
N MET A 106 -8.04 -2.12 -5.99
CA MET A 106 -8.72 -2.78 -7.08
C MET A 106 -10.13 -2.21 -7.28
N ASP A 107 -10.53 -2.02 -8.54
CA ASP A 107 -11.91 -1.69 -8.86
C ASP A 107 -12.31 -2.23 -10.23
N PHE A 108 -13.61 -2.46 -10.43
CA PHE A 108 -14.14 -3.00 -11.67
C PHE A 108 -14.48 -1.90 -12.67
N ASP A 109 -13.93 -2.01 -13.88
CA ASP A 109 -14.38 -1.18 -14.98
C ASP A 109 -15.79 -1.55 -15.46
N ARG A 110 -16.39 -0.71 -16.30
CA ARG A 110 -17.77 -0.92 -16.79
C ARG A 110 -17.92 -2.18 -17.66
N LYS A 111 -16.83 -2.72 -18.19
CA LYS A 111 -16.77 -3.94 -18.99
C LYS A 111 -16.58 -5.20 -18.12
N GLY A 112 -16.40 -5.03 -16.80
CA GLY A 112 -16.16 -6.11 -15.86
C GLY A 112 -14.71 -6.60 -15.85
N ASN A 113 -13.76 -5.78 -16.31
CA ASN A 113 -12.35 -6.04 -16.08
C ASN A 113 -11.97 -5.51 -14.69
N LEU A 114 -11.06 -6.21 -14.01
CA LEU A 114 -10.51 -5.75 -12.74
C LEU A 114 -9.32 -4.82 -13.03
N ILE A 115 -9.42 -3.57 -12.62
CA ILE A 115 -8.32 -2.62 -12.60
C ILE A 115 -7.58 -2.80 -11.27
N ILE A 116 -6.26 -2.83 -11.31
CA ILE A 116 -5.43 -3.19 -10.15
C ILE A 116 -4.30 -2.17 -10.03
N ALA A 117 -4.23 -1.48 -8.90
CA ALA A 117 -3.04 -0.79 -8.44
C ALA A 117 -2.11 -1.83 -7.79
N ASP A 118 -0.99 -2.13 -8.45
CA ASP A 118 0.01 -3.07 -7.95
C ASP A 118 1.30 -2.33 -7.59
N ALA A 119 1.72 -2.43 -6.32
CA ALA A 119 2.86 -1.70 -5.79
C ALA A 119 4.17 -1.97 -6.55
N TYR A 120 4.32 -3.10 -7.23
CA TYR A 120 5.53 -3.43 -7.99
C TYR A 120 5.36 -3.26 -9.50
N LYS A 121 4.13 -3.36 -10.00
CA LYS A 121 3.85 -3.46 -11.44
C LYS A 121 3.14 -2.23 -12.02
N GLY A 122 2.78 -1.25 -11.19
CA GLY A 122 2.03 -0.07 -11.62
C GLY A 122 0.54 -0.37 -11.78
N LEU A 123 -0.09 0.26 -12.76
CA LEU A 123 -1.51 0.07 -13.04
C LEU A 123 -1.72 -1.10 -14.01
N LEU A 124 -2.47 -2.11 -13.59
CA LEU A 124 -2.78 -3.30 -14.37
C LEU A 124 -4.29 -3.40 -14.66
N ARG A 125 -4.62 -4.25 -15.62
CA ARG A 125 -5.98 -4.72 -15.91
C ARG A 125 -5.96 -6.23 -16.04
N ALA A 126 -6.87 -6.92 -15.36
CA ALA A 126 -7.20 -8.33 -15.61
C ALA A 126 -8.56 -8.40 -16.32
N ASP A 127 -8.65 -9.13 -17.44
CA ASP A 127 -9.95 -9.47 -18.03
C ASP A 127 -10.66 -10.58 -17.24
N GLN A 128 -11.88 -10.95 -17.65
CA GLN A 128 -12.71 -11.93 -16.95
C GLN A 128 -12.10 -13.33 -16.91
N GLU A 129 -11.19 -13.63 -17.85
CA GLU A 129 -10.41 -14.86 -17.92
C GLU A 129 -9.12 -14.81 -17.08
N GLY A 130 -8.79 -13.66 -16.50
CA GLY A 130 -7.60 -13.44 -15.68
C GLY A 130 -6.35 -13.10 -16.50
N ASN A 131 -6.47 -12.71 -17.77
CA ASN A 131 -5.33 -12.26 -18.57
C ASN A 131 -4.91 -10.86 -18.14
N LEU A 132 -3.67 -10.72 -17.68
CA LEU A 132 -3.11 -9.44 -17.25
C LEU A 132 -2.59 -8.61 -18.42
N THR A 133 -2.91 -7.31 -18.38
CA THR A 133 -2.32 -6.28 -19.23
C THR A 133 -1.82 -5.14 -18.34
N THR A 134 -0.58 -4.70 -18.55
CA THR A 134 -0.09 -3.45 -17.93
C THR A 134 -0.68 -2.26 -18.67
N LEU A 135 -1.35 -1.35 -17.93
CA LEU A 135 -1.90 -0.11 -18.47
C LEU A 135 -0.85 1.00 -18.48
N THR A 136 -0.13 1.18 -17.37
CA THR A 136 0.98 2.11 -17.26
C THR A 136 1.90 1.78 -16.07
N THR A 137 3.18 2.13 -16.19
CA THR A 137 4.20 2.01 -15.14
C THR A 137 4.83 3.35 -14.75
N GLU A 138 4.45 4.44 -15.40
CA GLU A 138 4.98 5.77 -15.13
C GLU A 138 3.99 6.88 -15.53
N ALA A 139 4.19 8.06 -14.97
CA ALA A 139 3.52 9.29 -15.39
C ALA A 139 4.55 10.42 -15.42
N ASP A 140 4.48 11.27 -16.45
CA ASP A 140 5.42 12.39 -16.66
C ASP A 140 6.90 11.99 -16.64
N GLY A 141 7.21 10.78 -17.11
CA GLY A 141 8.58 10.21 -17.10
C GLY A 141 9.09 9.81 -15.72
N ILE A 142 8.21 9.77 -14.70
CA ILE A 142 8.51 9.33 -13.34
C ILE A 142 7.88 7.95 -13.12
N PRO A 143 8.68 6.87 -13.03
CA PRO A 143 8.20 5.54 -12.71
C PRO A 143 7.41 5.49 -11.41
N PHE A 144 6.35 4.68 -11.37
CA PHE A 144 5.67 4.37 -10.13
C PHE A 144 6.57 3.52 -9.25
N LYS A 145 6.50 3.77 -7.95
CA LYS A 145 7.23 3.00 -6.94
C LYS A 145 6.28 2.34 -5.96
N PHE A 146 5.07 2.87 -5.84
CA PHE A 146 4.10 2.43 -4.87
C PHE A 146 2.69 2.77 -5.35
N ALA A 147 2.27 2.18 -6.47
CA ALA A 147 0.87 2.25 -6.88
C ALA A 147 0.01 1.55 -5.80
N ASP A 148 -0.92 2.29 -5.21
CA ASP A 148 -1.54 1.90 -3.93
C ASP A 148 -3.03 1.64 -4.10
N ASP A 149 -3.82 2.67 -4.46
CA ASP A 149 -5.28 2.52 -4.61
C ASP A 149 -5.79 3.01 -5.96
N VAL A 150 -6.96 2.51 -6.38
CA VAL A 150 -7.60 2.84 -7.66
C VAL A 150 -9.13 2.87 -7.56
N ASP A 151 -9.76 3.82 -8.24
CA ASP A 151 -11.22 3.94 -8.40
C ASP A 151 -11.56 4.23 -9.87
N VAL A 152 -12.60 3.58 -10.39
CA VAL A 152 -13.08 3.77 -11.77
C VAL A 152 -14.33 4.62 -11.77
N ALA A 153 -14.20 5.85 -12.27
CA ALA A 153 -15.30 6.79 -12.35
C ALA A 153 -16.41 6.33 -13.30
N ALA A 154 -17.61 6.89 -13.11
CA ALA A 154 -18.79 6.54 -13.89
C ALA A 154 -18.67 6.84 -15.40
N ASP A 155 -17.77 7.74 -15.81
CA ASP A 155 -17.46 8.02 -17.22
C ASP A 155 -16.38 7.08 -17.80
N GLY A 156 -15.79 6.23 -16.97
CA GLY A 156 -14.77 5.24 -17.33
C GLY A 156 -13.33 5.71 -17.12
N LYS A 157 -13.12 6.92 -16.60
CA LYS A 157 -11.78 7.38 -16.19
C LYS A 157 -11.29 6.58 -14.98
N ILE A 158 -10.00 6.30 -14.95
CA ILE A 158 -9.37 5.56 -13.85
C ILE A 158 -8.56 6.56 -13.04
N TYR A 159 -8.89 6.70 -11.76
CA TYR A 159 -8.12 7.51 -10.81
C TYR A 159 -7.35 6.59 -9.90
N PHE A 160 -6.04 6.79 -9.79
CA PHE A 160 -5.21 5.94 -8.94
C PHE A 160 -4.09 6.74 -8.28
N THR A 161 -3.55 6.19 -7.21
CA THR A 161 -2.46 6.81 -6.46
C THR A 161 -1.14 6.11 -6.71
N ASP A 162 -0.07 6.90 -6.75
CA ASP A 162 1.28 6.45 -6.45
C ASP A 162 1.62 7.03 -5.08
N ALA A 163 1.52 6.22 -4.03
CA ALA A 163 1.62 6.65 -2.63
C ALA A 163 2.96 7.35 -2.35
N SER A 164 4.02 6.93 -3.04
CA SER A 164 5.30 7.62 -3.04
C SER A 164 6.06 7.28 -4.31
N TYR A 165 6.43 8.28 -5.11
CA TYR A 165 7.35 8.07 -6.24
C TYR A 165 8.81 7.82 -5.78
N ARG A 166 9.09 7.96 -4.47
CA ARG A 166 10.44 7.81 -3.90
C ARG A 166 10.65 6.44 -3.24
N TYR A 167 9.70 6.02 -2.40
CA TYR A 167 9.79 4.81 -1.59
C TYR A 167 8.75 3.78 -2.02
N GLY A 168 9.16 2.51 -2.10
CA GLY A 168 8.21 1.42 -2.36
C GLY A 168 7.51 0.93 -1.10
N VAL A 169 6.59 -0.02 -1.27
CA VAL A 169 5.82 -0.65 -0.17
C VAL A 169 6.67 -1.25 0.95
N HIS A 170 7.91 -1.65 0.71
CA HIS A 170 8.80 -2.15 1.77
C HIS A 170 9.50 -1.04 2.57
N ASP A 171 9.52 0.18 2.03
CA ASP A 171 10.21 1.34 2.58
C ASP A 171 9.22 2.44 3.05
N TYR A 172 7.91 2.15 3.10
CA TYR A 172 6.85 3.11 3.46
C TYR A 172 7.11 3.87 4.78
N ARG A 173 7.84 3.24 5.72
CA ARG A 173 8.21 3.90 6.98
C ARG A 173 9.15 5.08 6.76
N LEU A 174 10.01 5.03 5.75
CA LEU A 174 10.86 6.17 5.38
C LEU A 174 10.02 7.29 4.78
N ASP A 175 8.97 6.97 4.02
CA ASP A 175 8.04 7.97 3.51
C ASP A 175 7.29 8.69 4.64
N LEU A 176 6.77 7.93 5.61
CA LEU A 176 6.12 8.46 6.81
C LEU A 176 7.07 9.34 7.64
N MET A 177 8.34 8.94 7.79
CA MET A 177 9.35 9.73 8.49
C MET A 177 9.77 10.97 7.71
N ALA A 178 9.86 10.87 6.38
CA ALA A 178 10.20 11.98 5.51
C ALA A 178 9.12 13.07 5.58
N HIS A 179 7.84 12.66 5.63
CA HIS A 179 6.70 13.57 5.67
C HIS A 179 6.75 14.61 4.54
N GLN A 180 7.05 14.13 3.34
CA GLN A 180 7.14 14.94 2.13
C GLN A 180 5.96 14.63 1.20
N PRO A 181 5.59 15.54 0.29
CA PRO A 181 4.51 15.32 -0.67
C PRO A 181 4.99 14.46 -1.85
N TYR A 182 5.48 13.24 -1.57
CA TYR A 182 5.90 12.28 -2.60
C TYR A 182 4.74 11.51 -3.22
N GLY A 183 3.55 11.60 -2.63
CA GLY A 183 2.33 11.01 -3.18
C GLY A 183 1.81 11.74 -4.40
N ARG A 184 1.22 10.99 -5.33
CA ARG A 184 0.59 11.50 -6.56
C ARG A 184 -0.80 10.91 -6.71
N LEU A 185 -1.76 11.74 -7.11
CA LEU A 185 -3.06 11.31 -7.62
C LEU A 185 -3.05 11.48 -9.15
N LEU A 186 -3.40 10.42 -9.87
CA LEU A 186 -3.23 10.32 -11.31
C LEU A 186 -4.55 9.92 -11.99
N GLU A 187 -4.74 10.40 -13.21
CA GLU A 187 -5.84 10.00 -14.10
C GLU A 187 -5.25 9.23 -15.28
N TYR A 188 -5.86 8.09 -15.63
CA TYR A 188 -5.56 7.30 -16.83
C TYR A 188 -6.77 7.25 -17.78
#